data_AF-A0A4Q5RNM3-F1
#
_entry.id   AF-A0A4Q5RNM3-F1
#
_cell.length_a   1.000
_cell.length_b   1.000
_cell.length_c   1.000
_cell.angle_alpha   90.00
_cell.angle_beta   90.00
_cell.angle_gamma   90.00
#
_symmetry.space_group_name_H-M   'P 1'
#
loop_
_entity.id
_entity.type
_entity.pdbx_description
1 polymer ?
#
loop_
_entity_poly.entity_id
_entity_poly.type
_entity_poly.pdbx_seq_one_letter_code
_entity_poly.pdbx_strand_id
1 'polypeptide(L)'
;MKRFLHRLRADKSGATMLEFALGLPLFLTAGLWGIELTNLAITNQRLSQLALELADNASRVGLYTGQATVQLREADINDVLQATRLHGSNIDLTQNGRVILSSLENVNGTQRIHWQRCMGRKSGTGYDSSYGTTTTTAGTTTNTSDAGTLATSGMGDAGAQVNAPNGSGVMFVEVNYLYTPMVGNGWFASPQRLHYIASFIVRDNRDYAQIYNPTPAATRATCNLYNT
;
A
#
# COMPACT_ATOMS: atom_id res chain seq x y z
N MET A 1 40.32 61.36 16.24
CA MET A 1 40.55 59.98 15.75
C MET A 1 40.56 58.91 16.85
N LYS A 2 41.43 58.96 17.88
CA LYS A 2 41.54 57.88 18.89
C LYS A 2 40.23 57.51 19.62
N ARG A 3 39.40 58.49 20.02
CA ARG A 3 38.09 58.24 20.67
C ARG A 3 37.07 57.59 19.74
N PHE A 4 37.10 57.89 18.44
CA PHE A 4 36.20 57.31 17.45
C PHE A 4 36.55 55.85 17.18
N LEU A 5 37.85 55.55 17.04
CA LEU A 5 38.37 54.19 16.92
C LEU A 5 38.07 53.34 18.16
N HIS A 6 38.12 53.94 19.37
CA HIS A 6 37.77 53.25 20.61
C HIS A 6 36.26 52.96 20.73
N ARG A 7 35.40 53.87 20.24
CA ARG A 7 33.95 53.69 20.19
C ARG A 7 33.55 52.59 19.20
N LEU A 8 34.14 52.58 18.00
CA LEU A 8 33.92 51.50 17.02
C LEU A 8 34.36 50.13 17.55
N ARG A 9 35.50 50.06 18.25
CA ARG A 9 35.98 48.81 18.86
C ARG A 9 35.11 48.33 20.03
N ALA A 10 34.46 49.24 20.74
CA ALA A 10 33.55 48.93 21.84
C ALA A 10 32.10 48.71 21.38
N ASP A 11 31.80 48.91 20.09
CA ASP A 11 30.45 48.78 19.56
C ASP A 11 30.07 47.30 19.43
N LYS A 12 29.04 46.92 20.18
CA LYS A 12 28.44 45.57 20.17
C LYS A 12 27.04 45.57 19.57
N SER A 13 26.58 46.71 19.06
CA SER A 13 25.29 46.81 18.40
C SER A 13 25.28 45.91 17.16
N GLY A 14 24.23 45.12 16.97
CA GLY A 14 24.11 44.18 15.84
C GLY A 14 24.78 42.81 16.05
N ALA A 15 25.56 42.58 17.12
CA ALA A 15 26.14 41.27 17.41
C ALA A 15 25.06 40.18 17.58
N THR A 16 23.98 40.50 18.30
CA THR A 16 22.81 39.61 18.46
C THR A 16 22.08 39.35 17.14
N MET A 17 22.05 40.33 16.24
CA MET A 17 21.43 40.18 14.92
C MET A 17 22.26 39.24 14.03
N LEU A 18 23.59 39.31 14.11
CA LEU A 18 24.49 38.37 13.42
C LEU A 18 24.42 36.96 14.00
N GLU A 19 24.41 36.82 15.33
CA GLU A 19 24.23 35.53 15.99
C GLU A 19 22.91 34.86 15.59
N PHE A 20 21.80 35.63 15.57
CA PHE A 20 20.53 35.14 15.08
C PHE A 20 20.57 34.79 13.59
N ALA A 21 21.15 35.65 12.75
CA ALA A 21 21.23 35.41 11.31
C ALA A 21 22.06 34.16 10.97
N LEU A 22 23.08 33.83 11.77
CA LEU A 22 23.91 32.64 11.60
C LEU A 22 23.30 31.39 12.23
N GLY A 23 22.60 31.53 13.37
CA GLY A 23 21.95 30.43 14.07
C GLY A 23 20.63 29.98 13.44
N LEU A 24 19.84 30.91 12.90
CA LEU A 24 18.52 30.64 12.33
C LEU A 24 18.57 29.59 11.20
N PRO A 25 19.48 29.66 10.20
CA PRO A 25 19.56 28.63 9.16
C PRO A 25 19.82 27.23 9.72
N LEU A 26 20.71 27.10 10.70
CA LEU A 26 21.02 25.81 11.34
C LEU A 26 19.82 25.26 12.12
N PHE A 27 19.10 26.12 12.84
CA PHE A 27 17.91 25.72 13.58
C PHE A 27 16.78 25.31 12.63
N LEU A 28 16.56 26.08 11.55
CA LEU A 28 15.55 25.77 10.55
C LEU A 28 15.84 24.46 9.80
N THR A 29 17.08 24.23 9.37
CA THR A 29 17.42 22.98 8.68
C THR A 29 17.22 21.76 9.58
N ALA A 30 17.65 21.84 10.84
CA ALA A 30 17.41 20.76 11.82
C ALA A 30 15.91 20.52 12.08
N GLY A 31 15.13 21.59 12.25
CA GLY A 31 13.68 21.49 12.48
C GLY A 31 12.93 20.91 11.29
N LEU A 32 13.19 21.41 10.08
CA LEU A 32 12.57 20.94 8.85
C LEU A 32 12.95 19.48 8.55
N TRP A 33 14.21 19.10 8.80
CA TRP A 33 14.64 17.72 8.65
C TRP A 33 13.93 16.78 9.62
N GLY A 34 13.77 17.18 10.89
CA GLY A 34 13.02 16.40 11.88
C GLY A 34 11.55 16.21 11.51
N ILE A 35 10.90 17.26 10.98
CA ILE A 35 9.52 17.19 10.48
C ILE A 35 9.42 16.21 9.30
N GLU A 36 10.32 16.31 8.34
CA GLU A 36 10.34 15.44 7.15
C GLU A 36 10.55 13.97 7.53
N LEU A 37 11.48 13.69 8.45
CA LEU A 37 11.71 12.34 8.96
C LEU A 37 10.48 11.77 9.68
N THR A 38 9.81 12.61 10.47
CA THR A 38 8.59 12.22 11.18
C THR A 38 7.45 11.93 10.20
N ASN A 39 7.30 12.75 9.15
CA ASN A 39 6.29 12.54 8.12
C ASN A 39 6.53 11.24 7.33
N LEU A 40 7.79 10.94 6.99
CA LEU A 40 8.17 9.68 6.38
C LEU A 40 7.83 8.50 7.30
N ALA A 41 8.18 8.58 8.59
CA ALA A 41 7.87 7.53 9.56
C ALA A 41 6.35 7.29 9.71
N ILE A 42 5.55 8.35 9.83
CA ILE A 42 4.09 8.26 9.91
C ILE A 42 3.51 7.64 8.64
N THR A 43 4.02 8.03 7.47
CA THR A 43 3.55 7.46 6.19
C THR A 43 3.84 5.96 6.10
N ASN A 44 5.04 5.54 6.52
CA ASN A 44 5.40 4.12 6.61
C ASN A 44 4.43 3.34 7.52
N GLN A 45 4.13 3.88 8.71
CA GLN A 45 3.17 3.25 9.64
C GLN A 45 1.76 3.16 9.05
N ARG A 46 1.27 4.24 8.42
CA ARG A 46 -0.05 4.26 7.77
C ARG A 46 -0.16 3.22 6.67
N LEU A 47 0.84 3.12 5.79
CA LEU A 47 0.86 2.14 4.71
C LEU A 47 0.87 0.70 5.23
N SER A 48 1.67 0.43 6.26
CA SER A 48 1.69 -0.89 6.92
C SER A 48 0.32 -1.25 7.52
N GLN A 49 -0.31 -0.30 8.23
CA GLN A 49 -1.64 -0.50 8.82
C GLN A 49 -2.72 -0.71 7.76
N LEU A 50 -2.71 0.07 6.67
CA LEU A 50 -3.64 -0.09 5.55
C LEU A 50 -3.51 -1.46 4.88
N ALA A 51 -2.28 -1.94 4.69
CA ALA A 51 -2.04 -3.27 4.12
C ALA A 51 -2.58 -4.37 5.04
N LEU A 52 -2.30 -4.29 6.34
CA LEU A 52 -2.78 -5.24 7.34
C LEU A 52 -4.32 -5.25 7.44
N GLU A 53 -4.93 -4.07 7.50
CA GLU A 53 -6.38 -3.89 7.59
C GLU A 53 -7.07 -4.45 6.34
N LEU A 54 -6.57 -4.13 5.14
CA LEU A 54 -7.13 -4.65 3.90
C LEU A 54 -7.05 -6.18 3.86
N ALA A 55 -5.90 -6.75 4.23
CA ALA A 55 -5.71 -8.19 4.22
C ALA A 55 -6.62 -8.90 5.23
N ASP A 56 -6.77 -8.38 6.45
CA ASP A 56 -7.68 -8.95 7.45
C ASP A 56 -9.15 -8.83 7.04
N ASN A 57 -9.58 -7.65 6.59
CA ASN A 57 -10.95 -7.43 6.12
C ASN A 57 -11.28 -8.34 4.92
N ALA A 58 -10.38 -8.45 3.94
CA ALA A 58 -10.55 -9.34 2.80
C ALA A 58 -10.60 -10.83 3.21
N SER A 59 -9.93 -11.22 4.30
CA SER A 59 -9.91 -12.61 4.78
C SER A 59 -11.24 -13.06 5.42
N ARG A 60 -12.11 -12.09 5.75
CA ARG A 60 -13.37 -12.26 6.48
C ARG A 60 -14.61 -11.88 5.68
N VAL A 61 -14.45 -11.12 4.60
CA VAL A 61 -15.59 -10.65 3.80
C VAL A 61 -16.21 -11.80 2.98
N GLY A 62 -17.52 -11.72 2.77
CA GLY A 62 -18.27 -12.66 1.95
C GLY A 62 -19.68 -12.87 2.49
N LEU A 63 -20.51 -13.52 1.68
CA LEU A 63 -21.89 -13.86 2.00
C LEU A 63 -21.96 -15.30 2.49
N TYR A 64 -22.43 -15.50 3.73
CA TYR A 64 -22.80 -16.83 4.20
C TYR A 64 -24.07 -17.27 3.47
N THR A 65 -23.95 -18.30 2.64
CA THR A 65 -25.12 -18.94 2.04
C THR A 65 -25.57 -20.06 2.98
N GLY A 66 -26.83 -20.51 2.95
CA GLY A 66 -27.30 -21.59 3.85
C GLY A 66 -26.61 -22.96 3.65
N GLN A 67 -25.62 -23.04 2.76
CA GLN A 67 -24.66 -24.13 2.62
C GLN A 67 -23.43 -23.71 3.43
N ALA A 68 -22.78 -24.61 4.17
CA ALA A 68 -21.74 -24.30 5.17
C ALA A 68 -20.44 -23.61 4.63
N THR A 69 -20.50 -22.95 3.48
CA THR A 69 -19.46 -22.17 2.82
C THR A 69 -19.86 -20.70 2.64
N VAL A 70 -18.84 -19.84 2.67
CA VAL A 70 -18.95 -18.39 2.41
C VAL A 70 -18.62 -18.11 0.95
N GLN A 71 -19.53 -17.44 0.25
CA GLN A 71 -19.33 -17.00 -1.13
C GLN A 71 -18.71 -15.60 -1.14
N LEU A 72 -17.62 -15.42 -1.88
CA LEU A 72 -17.03 -14.11 -2.10
C LEU A 72 -17.64 -13.46 -3.34
N ARG A 73 -18.14 -12.23 -3.23
CA ARG A 73 -18.68 -11.48 -4.37
C ARG A 73 -17.80 -10.32 -4.78
N GLU A 74 -17.92 -9.87 -6.03
CA GLU A 74 -17.23 -8.65 -6.49
C GLU A 74 -17.61 -7.41 -5.67
N ALA A 75 -18.87 -7.32 -5.22
CA ALA A 75 -19.30 -6.24 -4.32
C ALA A 75 -18.53 -6.27 -2.99
N ASP A 76 -18.34 -7.46 -2.41
CA ASP A 76 -17.60 -7.64 -1.14
C ASP A 76 -16.13 -7.21 -1.29
N ILE A 77 -15.51 -7.53 -2.43
CA ILE A 77 -14.12 -7.11 -2.72
C ILE A 77 -14.05 -5.59 -2.93
N ASN A 78 -15.01 -5.02 -3.65
CA ASN A 78 -15.08 -3.57 -3.85
C ASN A 78 -15.30 -2.83 -2.53
N ASP A 79 -16.09 -3.37 -1.60
CA ASP A 79 -16.34 -2.75 -0.30
C ASP A 79 -15.05 -2.67 0.53
N VAL A 80 -14.25 -3.74 0.59
CA VAL A 80 -12.97 -3.71 1.33
C VAL A 80 -11.94 -2.79 0.66
N LEU A 81 -11.89 -2.74 -0.68
CA LEU A 81 -11.01 -1.81 -1.41
C LEU A 81 -11.45 -0.35 -1.21
N GLN A 82 -12.76 -0.09 -1.26
CA GLN A 82 -13.32 1.23 -1.03
C GLN A 82 -13.07 1.70 0.40
N ALA A 83 -13.18 0.80 1.39
CA ALA A 83 -12.78 1.10 2.77
C ALA A 83 -11.31 1.54 2.81
N THR A 84 -10.38 0.73 2.27
CA THR A 84 -8.96 1.08 2.24
C THR A 84 -8.68 2.41 1.54
N ARG A 85 -9.39 2.72 0.45
CA ARG A 85 -9.30 4.02 -0.22
C ARG A 85 -9.70 5.18 0.69
N LEU A 86 -10.78 5.02 1.45
CA LEU A 86 -11.24 6.05 2.41
C LEU A 86 -10.24 6.20 3.57
N HIS A 87 -9.72 5.10 4.12
CA HIS A 87 -8.70 5.12 5.17
C HIS A 87 -7.37 5.75 4.70
N GLY A 88 -7.02 5.55 3.43
CA GLY A 88 -5.81 6.10 2.80
C GLY A 88 -5.98 7.47 2.14
N SER A 89 -7.13 8.14 2.29
CA SER A 89 -7.41 9.40 1.57
C SER A 89 -6.49 10.55 2.01
N ASN A 90 -6.05 10.54 3.28
CA ASN A 90 -5.18 11.58 3.84
C ASN A 90 -3.75 11.56 3.30
N ILE A 91 -3.35 10.50 2.60
CA ILE A 91 -2.07 10.36 1.91
C ILE A 91 -2.26 10.25 0.39
N ASP A 92 -3.48 10.51 -0.12
CA ASP A 92 -3.81 10.34 -1.54
C ASP A 92 -3.38 8.96 -2.07
N LEU A 93 -3.67 7.89 -1.31
CA LEU A 93 -3.18 6.54 -1.56
C LEU A 93 -3.37 6.09 -3.02
N THR A 94 -4.54 6.37 -3.61
CA THR A 94 -4.86 5.95 -4.98
C THR A 94 -4.29 6.89 -6.05
N GLN A 95 -3.86 8.10 -5.71
CA GLN A 95 -3.16 8.99 -6.65
C GLN A 95 -1.66 8.69 -6.66
N ASN A 96 -1.09 8.49 -5.47
CA ASN A 96 0.35 8.36 -5.26
C ASN A 96 0.81 6.91 -5.18
N GLY A 97 -0.10 5.94 -5.14
CA GLY A 97 0.23 4.53 -5.04
C GLY A 97 -0.65 3.61 -5.87
N ARG A 98 -0.40 2.32 -5.62
CA ARG A 98 -1.04 1.16 -6.23
C ARG A 98 -1.21 0.11 -5.15
N VAL A 99 -2.45 -0.30 -4.93
CA VAL A 99 -2.82 -1.35 -3.97
C VAL A 99 -3.31 -2.54 -4.76
N ILE A 100 -2.80 -3.72 -4.41
CA ILE A 100 -3.05 -4.98 -5.10
C ILE A 100 -3.51 -5.98 -4.04
N LEU A 101 -4.75 -6.43 -4.15
CA LEU A 101 -5.30 -7.51 -3.35
C LEU A 101 -5.30 -8.78 -4.19
N SER A 102 -4.65 -9.82 -3.70
CA SER A 102 -4.50 -11.11 -4.38
C SER A 102 -5.07 -12.23 -3.53
N SER A 103 -5.76 -13.18 -4.16
CA SER A 103 -6.14 -14.45 -3.52
C SER A 103 -5.13 -15.52 -3.87
N LEU A 104 -4.25 -15.84 -2.92
CA LEU A 104 -3.37 -16.99 -3.00
C LEU A 104 -4.11 -18.20 -2.45
N GLU A 105 -4.36 -19.21 -3.26
CA GLU A 105 -5.17 -20.37 -2.89
C GLU A 105 -4.39 -21.65 -3.09
N ASN A 106 -4.68 -22.64 -2.25
CA ASN A 106 -4.20 -24.01 -2.42
C ASN A 106 -5.39 -24.96 -2.44
N VAL A 107 -5.81 -25.33 -3.65
CA VAL A 107 -6.94 -26.25 -3.86
C VAL A 107 -6.38 -27.54 -4.46
N ASN A 108 -6.64 -28.68 -3.82
CA ASN A 108 -6.15 -30.00 -4.22
C ASN A 108 -4.61 -30.06 -4.40
N GLY A 109 -3.86 -29.38 -3.52
CA GLY A 109 -2.40 -29.33 -3.58
C GLY A 109 -1.82 -28.42 -4.67
N THR A 110 -2.66 -27.71 -5.44
CA THR A 110 -2.21 -26.76 -6.45
C THR A 110 -2.26 -25.35 -5.89
N GLN A 111 -1.09 -24.73 -5.80
CA GLN A 111 -0.97 -23.36 -5.32
C GLN A 111 -0.99 -22.34 -6.46
N ARG A 112 -1.89 -21.35 -6.36
CA ARG A 112 -2.15 -20.38 -7.43
C ARG A 112 -2.61 -19.04 -6.89
N ILE A 113 -2.31 -17.97 -7.63
CA ILE A 113 -3.00 -16.68 -7.50
C ILE A 113 -4.27 -16.80 -8.32
N HIS A 114 -5.40 -17.04 -7.66
CA HIS A 114 -6.65 -17.31 -8.36
C HIS A 114 -7.24 -16.06 -9.00
N TRP A 115 -7.12 -14.92 -8.33
CA TRP A 115 -7.57 -13.63 -8.85
C TRP A 115 -6.81 -12.49 -8.17
N GLN A 116 -6.79 -11.33 -8.83
CA GLN A 116 -6.30 -10.09 -8.25
C GLN A 116 -7.26 -8.94 -8.54
N ARG A 117 -7.42 -8.06 -7.56
CA ARG A 117 -8.14 -6.79 -7.69
C ARG A 117 -7.23 -5.66 -7.23
N CYS A 118 -7.23 -4.56 -7.97
CA CYS A 118 -6.32 -3.45 -7.75
C CYS A 118 -7.05 -2.11 -7.73
N MET A 119 -6.44 -1.15 -7.05
CA MET A 119 -6.81 0.25 -7.12
C MET A 119 -5.56 1.13 -7.11
N GLY A 120 -5.69 2.34 -7.65
CA GLY A 120 -4.61 3.32 -7.70
C GLY A 120 -4.05 3.54 -9.11
N ARG A 121 -3.59 4.77 -9.33
CA ARG A 121 -3.18 5.29 -10.65
C ARG A 121 -1.73 5.00 -11.00
N LYS A 122 -0.88 4.68 -10.04
CA LYS A 122 0.53 4.35 -10.33
C LYS A 122 0.61 3.02 -11.06
N SER A 123 1.49 2.96 -12.05
CA SER A 123 1.63 1.86 -13.00
C SER A 123 3.10 1.63 -13.36
N GLY A 124 3.41 0.46 -13.92
CA GLY A 124 4.74 0.12 -14.40
C GLY A 124 5.62 -0.53 -13.34
N THR A 125 6.91 -0.68 -13.68
CA THR A 125 7.90 -1.38 -12.87
C THR A 125 7.95 -0.83 -11.44
N GLY A 126 7.76 -1.73 -10.46
CA GLY A 126 7.75 -1.41 -9.04
C GLY A 126 6.38 -0.96 -8.50
N TYR A 127 5.36 -0.76 -9.33
CA TYR A 127 3.99 -0.50 -8.88
C TYR A 127 3.04 -1.65 -9.18
N ASP A 128 3.18 -2.27 -10.35
CA ASP A 128 2.45 -3.50 -10.69
C ASP A 128 2.93 -4.67 -9.81
N SER A 129 2.12 -5.74 -9.73
CA SER A 129 2.34 -6.87 -8.81
C SER A 129 3.73 -7.49 -8.98
N SER A 130 4.48 -7.58 -7.88
CA SER A 130 5.84 -8.11 -7.87
C SER A 130 5.88 -9.64 -7.88
N TYR A 131 4.78 -10.29 -7.48
CA TYR A 131 4.74 -11.73 -7.21
C TYR A 131 3.90 -12.54 -8.22
N GLY A 132 3.62 -11.94 -9.38
CA GLY A 132 2.82 -12.55 -10.44
C GLY A 132 1.53 -11.77 -10.71
N THR A 133 1.02 -11.92 -11.93
CA THR A 133 -0.20 -11.25 -12.38
C THR A 133 -1.25 -12.26 -12.81
N THR A 134 -2.52 -11.87 -12.76
CA THR A 134 -3.66 -12.66 -13.24
C THR A 134 -4.37 -11.95 -14.38
N THR A 135 -5.12 -12.70 -15.18
CA THR A 135 -5.98 -12.13 -16.24
C THR A 135 -7.18 -11.41 -15.64
N THR A 136 -7.86 -10.59 -16.44
CA THR A 136 -9.07 -9.86 -16.00
C THR A 136 -10.27 -10.77 -15.73
N THR A 137 -10.23 -12.02 -16.21
CA THR A 137 -11.27 -13.04 -16.01
C THR A 137 -10.90 -14.07 -14.95
N ALA A 138 -9.67 -14.01 -14.42
CA ALA A 138 -9.20 -14.93 -13.40
C ALA A 138 -10.13 -14.93 -12.18
N GLY A 139 -10.49 -16.13 -11.74
CA GLY A 139 -11.41 -16.41 -10.66
C GLY A 139 -12.87 -16.13 -10.97
N THR A 140 -13.27 -15.75 -12.19
CA THR A 140 -14.68 -15.41 -12.47
C THR A 140 -15.55 -16.57 -12.91
N THR A 141 -14.94 -17.69 -13.32
CA THR A 141 -15.65 -18.93 -13.63
C THR A 141 -14.80 -20.13 -13.22
N THR A 142 -15.38 -21.33 -13.25
CA THR A 142 -14.67 -22.59 -13.03
C THR A 142 -13.90 -23.09 -14.27
N ASN A 143 -13.87 -22.30 -15.36
CA ASN A 143 -13.16 -22.69 -16.58
C ASN A 143 -11.66 -22.65 -16.37
N THR A 144 -10.93 -23.51 -17.09
CA THR A 144 -9.47 -23.59 -17.01
C THR A 144 -8.77 -22.29 -17.41
N SER A 145 -9.37 -21.48 -18.29
CA SER A 145 -8.86 -20.15 -18.67
C SER A 145 -8.89 -19.14 -17.53
N ASP A 146 -9.77 -19.34 -16.56
CA ASP A 146 -10.00 -18.45 -15.42
C ASP A 146 -9.38 -19.01 -14.13
N ALA A 147 -8.61 -20.09 -14.23
CA ALA A 147 -7.97 -20.74 -13.09
C ALA A 147 -6.91 -19.87 -12.38
N GLY A 148 -6.56 -18.71 -12.95
CA GLY A 148 -5.53 -17.82 -12.42
C GLY A 148 -4.12 -18.31 -12.77
N THR A 149 -3.14 -17.89 -11.98
CA THR A 149 -1.71 -18.08 -12.28
C THR A 149 -1.07 -18.97 -11.24
N LEU A 150 -0.30 -19.98 -11.66
CA LEU A 150 0.41 -20.86 -10.73
C LEU A 150 1.43 -20.08 -9.89
N ALA A 151 1.45 -20.34 -8.59
CA ALA A 151 2.36 -19.72 -7.62
C ALA A 151 2.92 -20.79 -6.69
N THR A 152 3.66 -21.75 -7.28
CA THR A 152 4.18 -22.94 -6.60
C THR A 152 5.14 -22.63 -5.44
N SER A 153 5.82 -21.49 -5.49
CA SER A 153 6.72 -21.02 -4.43
C SER A 153 6.07 -20.06 -3.45
N GLY A 154 4.77 -19.80 -3.57
CA GLY A 154 4.08 -18.78 -2.77
C GLY A 154 4.24 -17.36 -3.27
N MET A 155 3.81 -16.43 -2.43
CA MET A 155 3.89 -14.99 -2.66
C MET A 155 4.68 -14.32 -1.55
N GLY A 156 5.40 -13.24 -1.87
CA GLY A 156 6.25 -12.52 -0.93
C GLY A 156 7.73 -12.57 -1.33
N ASP A 157 8.53 -11.80 -0.60
CA ASP A 157 9.96 -11.66 -0.86
C ASP A 157 10.70 -13.00 -0.69
N ALA A 158 11.84 -13.11 -1.36
CA ALA A 158 12.68 -14.29 -1.28
C ALA A 158 13.07 -14.60 0.18
N GLY A 159 12.72 -15.79 0.67
CA GLY A 159 12.98 -16.22 2.05
C GLY A 159 11.87 -15.88 3.05
N ALA A 160 10.86 -15.11 2.63
CA ALA A 160 9.69 -14.73 3.44
C ALA A 160 8.37 -15.04 2.72
N GLN A 161 8.38 -15.98 1.77
CA GLN A 161 7.18 -16.35 1.03
C GLN A 161 6.14 -17.00 1.93
N VAL A 162 4.88 -16.65 1.72
CA VAL A 162 3.73 -17.29 2.34
C VAL A 162 3.05 -18.23 1.37
N ASN A 163 2.56 -19.35 1.91
CA ASN A 163 1.81 -20.35 1.18
C ASN A 163 0.40 -20.49 1.77
N ALA A 164 -0.59 -20.71 0.91
CA ALA A 164 -1.92 -21.03 1.38
C ALA A 164 -1.96 -22.47 1.94
N PRO A 165 -2.56 -22.71 3.11
CA PRO A 165 -2.81 -24.05 3.61
C PRO A 165 -3.67 -24.84 2.63
N ASN A 166 -3.50 -26.16 2.59
CA ASN A 166 -4.28 -27.02 1.70
C ASN A 166 -5.79 -26.90 1.99
N GLY A 167 -6.59 -26.68 0.95
CA GLY A 167 -8.03 -26.44 1.04
C GLY A 167 -8.40 -25.03 1.51
N SER A 168 -7.46 -24.10 1.54
CA SER A 168 -7.68 -22.73 2.02
C SER A 168 -6.98 -21.69 1.13
N GLY A 169 -7.12 -20.43 1.52
CA GLY A 169 -6.59 -19.26 0.85
C GLY A 169 -5.94 -18.29 1.82
N VAL A 170 -5.07 -17.45 1.27
CA VAL A 170 -4.41 -16.33 1.93
C VAL A 170 -4.73 -15.09 1.11
N MET A 171 -5.30 -14.09 1.76
CA MET A 171 -5.42 -12.76 1.17
C MET A 171 -4.07 -12.08 1.28
N PHE A 172 -3.44 -11.84 0.14
CA PHE A 172 -2.13 -11.22 0.04
C PHE A 172 -2.28 -9.81 -0.53
N VAL A 173 -1.86 -8.82 0.25
CA VAL A 173 -1.91 -7.41 -0.13
C VAL A 173 -0.51 -6.90 -0.40
N GLU A 174 -0.36 -6.22 -1.53
CA GLU A 174 0.84 -5.47 -1.90
C GLU A 174 0.47 -3.99 -2.08
N VAL A 175 1.16 -3.10 -1.39
CA VAL A 175 1.00 -1.65 -1.50
C VAL A 175 2.31 -1.04 -1.98
N ASN A 176 2.26 -0.42 -3.15
CA ASN A 176 3.36 0.31 -3.76
C ASN A 176 3.02 1.81 -3.78
N TYR A 177 3.71 2.62 -2.98
CA TYR A 177 3.37 4.03 -2.79
C TYR A 177 4.57 4.95 -3.06
N LEU A 178 4.39 6.01 -3.84
CA LEU A 178 5.40 7.03 -4.05
C LEU A 178 5.33 8.07 -2.93
N TYR A 179 6.28 7.99 -2.00
CA TYR A 179 6.47 9.05 -1.02
C TYR A 179 7.13 10.25 -1.68
N THR A 180 6.50 11.41 -1.55
CA THR A 180 7.04 12.70 -1.98
C THR A 180 7.29 13.57 -0.74
N PRO A 181 8.54 14.02 -0.50
CA PRO A 181 8.87 14.89 0.61
C PRO A 181 8.03 16.16 0.64
N MET A 182 7.66 16.62 1.83
CA MET A 182 6.92 17.88 2.00
C MET A 182 7.86 19.08 1.93
N VAL A 183 9.10 18.90 2.40
CA VAL A 183 10.08 19.98 2.48
C VAL A 183 11.38 19.60 1.78
N GLY A 184 11.87 20.50 0.92
CA GLY A 184 13.20 20.39 0.32
C GLY A 184 13.39 19.09 -0.46
N ASN A 185 12.58 18.90 -1.51
CA ASN A 185 12.66 17.75 -2.42
C ASN A 185 14.12 17.55 -2.91
N GLY A 186 14.80 16.52 -2.40
CA GLY A 186 16.21 16.22 -2.70
C GLY A 186 17.26 16.86 -1.78
N TRP A 187 16.87 17.73 -0.84
CA TRP A 187 17.77 18.31 0.17
C TRP A 187 17.72 17.58 1.52
N PHE A 188 16.53 17.16 1.96
CA PHE A 188 16.35 16.46 3.25
C PHE A 188 15.89 15.01 3.08
N ALA A 189 15.05 14.77 2.08
CA ALA A 189 14.63 13.45 1.65
C ALA A 189 14.43 13.48 0.13
N SER A 190 14.60 12.32 -0.50
CA SER A 190 14.30 12.12 -1.92
C SER A 190 12.98 11.37 -2.08
N PRO A 191 12.24 11.60 -3.18
CA PRO A 191 11.10 10.78 -3.51
C PRO A 191 11.51 9.32 -3.58
N GLN A 192 10.80 8.48 -2.87
CA GLN A 192 11.12 7.06 -2.76
C GLN A 192 9.86 6.23 -2.77
N ARG A 193 9.96 5.03 -3.33
CA ARG A 193 8.87 4.09 -3.31
C ARG A 193 8.89 3.35 -1.98
N LEU A 194 7.78 3.42 -1.26
CA LEU A 194 7.48 2.62 -0.11
C LEU A 194 6.73 1.37 -0.59
N HIS A 195 7.19 0.21 -0.15
CA HIS A 195 6.65 -1.10 -0.52
C HIS A 195 6.27 -1.84 0.75
N TYR A 196 5.01 -2.24 0.85
CA TYR A 196 4.47 -2.95 2.00
C TYR A 196 3.68 -4.16 1.55
N ILE A 197 3.91 -5.28 2.23
CA ILE A 197 3.14 -6.51 2.05
C ILE A 197 2.46 -6.90 3.36
N ALA A 198 1.27 -7.45 3.26
CA ALA A 198 0.55 -8.04 4.38
C ALA A 198 -0.21 -9.26 3.89
N SER A 199 -0.38 -10.25 4.76
CA SER A 199 -1.15 -11.44 4.41
C SER A 199 -1.90 -12.00 5.61
N PHE A 200 -3.13 -12.46 5.36
CA PHE A 200 -3.96 -13.15 6.35
C PHE A 200 -4.60 -14.39 5.72
N ILE A 201 -4.60 -15.49 6.47
CA ILE A 201 -5.31 -16.71 6.08
C ILE A 201 -6.81 -16.42 6.11
N VAL A 202 -7.53 -16.86 5.09
CA VAL A 202 -9.00 -16.82 5.04
C VAL A 202 -9.53 -17.66 6.19
N ARG A 203 -10.33 -17.04 7.05
CA ARG A 203 -10.78 -17.66 8.31
C ARG A 203 -12.04 -18.48 8.14
N ASP A 204 -12.91 -18.04 7.23
CA ASP A 204 -14.16 -18.72 6.95
C ASP A 204 -13.95 -19.87 5.97
N ASN A 205 -14.88 -20.84 6.00
CA ASN A 205 -14.93 -21.90 5.01
C ASN A 205 -15.38 -21.31 3.65
N ARG A 206 -14.47 -20.69 2.90
CA ARG A 206 -14.78 -19.97 1.68
C ARG A 206 -14.91 -20.91 0.48
N ASP A 207 -15.86 -20.62 -0.39
CA ASP A 207 -15.94 -21.25 -1.71
C ASP A 207 -14.86 -20.66 -2.64
N TYR A 208 -13.94 -21.50 -3.08
CA TYR A 208 -12.83 -21.14 -3.99
C TYR A 208 -13.11 -21.51 -5.46
N ALA A 209 -14.34 -21.90 -5.80
CA ALA A 209 -14.69 -22.23 -7.18
C ALA A 209 -14.63 -20.99 -8.09
N GLN A 210 -15.17 -19.86 -7.63
CA GLN A 210 -15.21 -18.60 -8.38
C GLN A 210 -15.59 -17.41 -7.45
N ILE A 211 -15.38 -16.19 -7.93
CA ILE A 211 -15.95 -14.97 -7.39
C ILE A 211 -17.33 -14.76 -8.02
N TYR A 212 -18.32 -14.57 -7.17
CA TYR A 212 -19.70 -14.38 -7.58
C TYR A 212 -19.99 -12.92 -7.95
N ASN A 213 -20.78 -12.69 -9.00
CA ASN A 213 -21.23 -11.34 -9.36
C ASN A 213 -22.71 -11.33 -9.79
N PRO A 214 -23.63 -11.63 -8.85
CA PRO A 214 -25.07 -11.67 -9.15
C PRO A 214 -25.61 -10.27 -9.47
N THR A 215 -26.82 -10.21 -10.05
CA THR A 215 -27.47 -8.94 -10.39
C THR A 215 -27.98 -8.22 -9.13
N PRO A 216 -27.78 -6.89 -8.98
CA PRO A 216 -27.03 -6.01 -9.88
C PRO A 216 -25.51 -6.24 -9.79
N ALA A 217 -24.88 -6.47 -10.94
CA ALA A 217 -23.47 -6.81 -11.01
C ALA A 217 -22.59 -5.61 -10.62
N ALA A 218 -21.59 -5.86 -9.78
CA ALA A 218 -20.58 -4.89 -9.43
C ALA A 218 -19.49 -4.80 -10.50
N THR A 219 -18.95 -3.60 -10.71
CA THR A 219 -17.79 -3.38 -11.59
C THR A 219 -16.56 -4.01 -10.96
N ARG A 220 -15.86 -4.87 -11.71
CA ARG A 220 -14.65 -5.54 -11.23
C ARG A 220 -13.47 -4.56 -11.18
N ALA A 221 -12.80 -4.47 -10.04
CA ALA A 221 -11.57 -3.70 -9.88
C ALA A 221 -10.35 -4.44 -10.47
N THR A 222 -10.37 -4.77 -11.75
CA THR A 222 -9.31 -5.57 -12.40
C THR A 222 -8.00 -4.79 -12.50
N CYS A 223 -6.86 -5.48 -12.36
CA CYS A 223 -5.54 -4.84 -12.29
C CYS A 223 -5.02 -4.22 -13.60
N ASN A 224 -5.74 -4.32 -14.70
CA ASN A 224 -5.47 -3.50 -15.90
C ASN A 224 -6.07 -2.09 -15.80
N LEU A 225 -6.87 -1.80 -14.77
CA LEU A 225 -7.44 -0.49 -14.51
C LEU A 225 -6.51 0.31 -13.60
N TYR A 226 -6.29 1.59 -13.94
CA TYR A 226 -5.44 2.51 -13.20
C TYR A 226 -6.26 3.72 -12.74
N ASN A 227 -7.32 3.44 -11.98
CA ASN A 227 -8.28 4.42 -11.47
C ASN A 227 -8.22 4.50 -9.94
N THR A 228 -8.99 5.43 -9.38
CA THR A 228 -9.08 5.66 -7.93
C THR A 228 -10.27 4.99 -7.30
#